data_AF-A0A529HPQ3-F1
#
_entry.id   AF-A0A529HPQ3-F1
#
_cell.length_a   1.000
_cell.length_b   1.000
_cell.length_c   1.000
_cell.angle_alpha   90.00
_cell.angle_beta   90.00
_cell.angle_gamma   90.00
#
_symmetry.space_group_name_H-M   'P 1'
#
loop_
_entity.id
_entity.type
_entity.pdbx_description
1 polymer ?
#
loop_
_entity_poly.entity_id
_entity_poly.type
_entity_poly.pdbx_seq_one_letter_code
_entity_poly.pdbx_strand_id
1 'polypeptide(L)'
;AKNVPTEAVTLYAYAATQILAEAIAKAKVDDPKAASDYLHSGAPIPTVLGTISYDDKGDIKQPGFVVFEWRKVDGKLVPVALK
;
A
#
# COMPACT_ATOMS: atom_id res chain seq x y z
N ALA A 1 -10.98 -2.65 -20.08
CA ALA A 1 -10.33 -1.93 -18.96
C ALA A 1 -10.19 -0.46 -19.33
N LYS A 2 -10.28 0.48 -18.37
CA LYS A 2 -10.27 1.94 -18.64
C LYS A 2 -8.87 2.53 -18.92
N ASN A 3 -7.82 1.71 -19.09
CA ASN A 3 -6.43 2.13 -19.29
C ASN A 3 -6.00 3.30 -18.39
N VAL A 4 -6.34 3.21 -17.11
CA VAL A 4 -5.90 4.19 -16.10
C VAL A 4 -4.40 3.95 -15.84
N PRO A 5 -3.54 4.96 -16.03
CA PRO A 5 -2.11 4.83 -15.73
C PRO A 5 -1.91 4.47 -14.26
N THR A 6 -1.14 3.41 -13.99
CA THR A 6 -0.84 2.95 -12.62
C THR A 6 0.45 3.58 -12.12
N GLU A 7 0.51 4.91 -12.10
CA GLU A 7 1.70 5.66 -11.73
C GLU A 7 1.69 6.04 -10.24
N ALA A 8 2.88 6.16 -9.66
CA ALA A 8 3.18 6.66 -8.33
C ALA A 8 2.28 6.09 -7.21
N VAL A 9 1.17 6.77 -6.91
CA VAL A 9 0.30 6.51 -5.76
C VAL A 9 -0.87 5.57 -6.06
N THR A 10 -1.11 5.23 -7.33
CA THR A 10 -2.29 4.45 -7.74
C THR A 10 -2.37 3.09 -7.02
N LEU A 11 -1.26 2.35 -7.00
CA LEU A 11 -1.20 1.05 -6.32
C LEU A 11 -1.18 1.18 -4.80
N TYR A 12 -0.67 2.29 -4.25
CA TYR A 12 -0.73 2.56 -2.81
C TYR A 12 -2.16 2.84 -2.34
N ALA A 13 -2.93 3.64 -3.08
CA ALA A 13 -4.34 3.88 -2.78
C ALA A 13 -5.17 2.59 -2.88
N TYR A 14 -4.86 1.74 -3.87
CA TYR A 14 -5.48 0.43 -4.00
C TYR A 14 -5.15 -0.48 -2.81
N ALA A 15 -3.86 -0.57 -2.43
CA ALA A 15 -3.42 -1.34 -1.26
C ALA A 15 -4.07 -0.85 0.03
N ALA A 16 -4.20 0.47 0.23
CA ALA A 16 -4.91 1.04 1.38
C ALA A 16 -6.37 0.58 1.46
N THR A 17 -7.04 0.45 0.31
CA THR A 17 -8.41 -0.08 0.23
C THR A 17 -8.46 -1.57 0.62
N GLN A 18 -7.49 -2.37 0.15
CA GLN A 18 -7.38 -3.79 0.53
C GLN A 18 -7.16 -3.96 2.04
N ILE A 19 -6.29 -3.13 2.62
CA ILE A 19 -5.97 -3.13 4.05
C ILE A 19 -7.20 -2.78 4.88
N LEU A 20 -7.94 -1.74 4.48
CA LEU A 20 -9.16 -1.34 5.17
C LEU A 20 -10.23 -2.44 5.12
N ALA A 21 -10.39 -3.10 3.97
CA ALA A 21 -11.33 -4.20 3.81
C ALA A 21 -11.00 -5.40 4.73
N GLU A 22 -9.72 -5.80 4.81
CA GLU A 22 -9.27 -6.87 5.72
C GLU A 22 -9.51 -6.47 7.18
N ALA A 23 -9.15 -5.24 7.57
CA ALA A 23 -9.34 -4.77 8.93
C ALA A 23 -10.81 -4.78 9.35
N ILE A 24 -11.72 -4.29 8.50
CA ILE A 24 -13.17 -4.33 8.75
C ILE A 24 -13.68 -5.76 8.85
N ALA A 25 -13.22 -6.67 7.97
CA ALA A 25 -13.62 -8.07 8.00
C ALA A 25 -13.21 -8.76 9.32
N LYS A 26 -12.08 -8.35 9.92
CA LYS A 26 -11.59 -8.88 11.21
C LYS A 26 -12.23 -8.22 12.43
N ALA A 27 -12.59 -6.94 12.31
CA ALA A 27 -13.11 -6.11 13.41
C ALA A 27 -14.54 -6.46 13.87
N LYS A 28 -15.27 -7.28 13.09
CA LYS A 28 -16.75 -7.32 13.09
C LYS A 28 -17.31 -5.97 12.59
N VAL A 29 -18.40 -6.03 11.83
CA VAL A 29 -18.95 -4.88 11.10
C VAL A 29 -19.26 -3.72 12.07
N ASP A 30 -18.89 -2.50 11.67
CA ASP A 30 -19.11 -1.21 12.37
C ASP A 30 -18.31 -0.93 13.66
N ASP A 31 -17.13 -1.54 13.85
CA ASP A 31 -16.19 -1.15 14.92
C ASP A 31 -14.85 -0.62 14.37
N PRO A 32 -14.74 0.71 14.12
CA PRO A 32 -13.49 1.33 13.67
C PRO A 32 -12.34 1.17 14.66
N LYS A 33 -12.63 1.06 15.96
CA LYS A 33 -11.60 0.89 16.97
C LYS A 33 -11.03 -0.52 16.92
N ALA A 34 -11.87 -1.55 16.81
CA ALA A 34 -11.39 -2.92 16.63
C ALA A 34 -10.61 -3.10 15.32
N ALA A 35 -10.99 -2.41 14.24
CA ALA A 35 -10.22 -2.39 12.99
C ALA A 35 -8.83 -1.77 13.19
N SER A 36 -8.78 -0.62 13.87
CA SER A 36 -7.51 0.03 14.24
C SER A 36 -6.65 -0.87 15.12
N ASP A 37 -7.23 -1.48 16.16
CA ASP A 37 -6.51 -2.36 17.09
C ASP A 37 -5.98 -3.63 16.36
N TYR A 38 -6.73 -4.16 15.39
CA TYR A 38 -6.25 -5.23 14.51
C TYR A 38 -5.04 -4.81 13.68
N LEU A 39 -5.08 -3.61 13.06
CA LEU A 39 -3.95 -3.12 12.28
C LEU A 39 -2.69 -2.94 13.14
N HIS A 40 -2.82 -2.33 14.32
CA HIS A 40 -1.71 -2.12 15.25
C HIS A 40 -1.19 -3.41 15.90
N SER A 41 -1.93 -4.53 15.81
CA SER A 41 -1.42 -5.84 16.26
C SER A 41 -0.22 -6.35 15.44
N GLY A 42 0.08 -5.71 14.30
CA GLY A 42 1.15 -6.11 13.40
C GLY A 42 0.79 -7.30 12.51
N ALA A 43 -0.51 -7.62 12.39
CA ALA A 43 -0.99 -8.68 11.53
C ALA A 43 -0.53 -8.47 10.06
N PRO A 44 -0.03 -9.52 9.39
CA PRO A 44 0.36 -9.43 7.99
C PRO A 44 -0.86 -9.42 7.07
N ILE A 45 -0.91 -8.44 6.15
CA ILE A 45 -2.02 -8.23 5.21
C ILE A 45 -1.50 -8.33 3.78
N PRO A 46 -1.95 -9.32 2.98
CA PRO A 46 -1.60 -9.41 1.56
C PRO A 46 -2.21 -8.25 0.76
N THR A 47 -1.40 -7.56 -0.04
CA THR A 47 -1.86 -6.48 -0.93
C THR A 47 -1.22 -6.59 -2.32
N VAL A 48 -1.62 -5.72 -3.24
CA VAL A 48 -0.96 -5.57 -4.55
C VAL A 48 0.50 -5.11 -4.44
N LEU A 49 0.90 -4.50 -3.32
CA LEU A 49 2.27 -4.08 -3.04
C LEU A 49 3.08 -5.15 -2.28
N GLY A 50 2.51 -6.34 -2.09
CA GLY A 50 3.06 -7.38 -1.20
C GLY A 50 2.43 -7.34 0.19
N THR A 51 3.01 -8.09 1.11
CA THR A 51 2.50 -8.20 2.49
C THR A 51 2.85 -6.94 3.29
N ILE A 52 1.83 -6.24 3.80
CA ILE A 52 1.94 -5.04 4.63
C ILE A 52 1.65 -5.39 6.10
N SER A 53 2.35 -4.75 7.03
CA SER A 53 2.07 -4.84 8.47
C SER A 53 2.50 -3.54 9.16
N TYR A 54 1.83 -3.19 10.25
CA TYR A 54 2.00 -1.92 10.93
C TYR A 54 2.75 -2.06 12.26
N ASP A 55 3.42 -0.98 12.66
CA ASP A 55 3.89 -0.77 14.03
C ASP A 55 2.83 -0.06 14.89
N ASP A 56 3.18 0.17 16.16
CA ASP A 56 2.28 0.78 17.15
C ASP A 56 1.91 2.24 16.84
N LYS A 57 2.61 2.88 15.88
CA LYS A 57 2.33 4.25 15.43
C LYS A 57 1.47 4.28 14.17
N GLY A 58 1.24 3.12 13.54
CA GLY A 58 0.56 3.01 12.27
C GLY A 58 1.47 3.19 11.06
N ASP A 59 2.80 3.13 11.24
CA ASP A 59 3.76 3.12 10.13
C ASP A 59 3.93 1.69 9.59
N ILE A 60 4.13 1.56 8.28
CA ILE A 60 4.41 0.24 7.67
C ILE A 60 5.81 -0.25 8.07
N LYS A 61 5.95 -1.56 8.30
CA LYS A 61 7.23 -2.19 8.66
C LYS A 61 8.10 -2.55 7.44
N GLN A 62 7.56 -2.41 6.23
CA GLN A 62 8.24 -2.70 4.97
C GLN A 62 9.21 -1.56 4.57
N PRO A 63 10.25 -1.83 3.76
CA PRO A 63 11.18 -0.80 3.28
C PRO A 63 10.46 0.33 2.53
N GLY A 64 10.69 1.58 2.95
CA GLY A 64 9.85 2.71 2.53
C GLY A 64 10.25 3.40 1.24
N PHE A 65 11.51 3.35 0.82
CA PHE A 65 12.00 4.16 -0.31
C PHE A 65 13.04 3.45 -1.16
N VAL A 66 12.90 3.62 -2.48
CA VAL A 66 13.92 3.33 -3.48
C VAL A 66 14.23 4.61 -4.26
N VAL A 67 15.45 4.76 -4.73
CA VAL A 67 15.84 5.93 -5.52
C VAL A 67 15.42 5.71 -6.97
N PHE A 68 14.90 6.75 -7.62
CA PHE A 68 14.52 6.70 -9.04
C PHE A 68 15.38 7.64 -9.87
N GLU A 69 15.69 7.23 -11.09
CA GLU A 69 16.28 8.06 -12.13
C GLU A 69 15.26 8.31 -13.24
N TRP A 70 15.13 9.56 -13.69
CA TRP A 70 14.30 9.89 -14.84
C TRP A 70 15.00 9.49 -16.15
N ARG A 71 14.40 8.58 -16.92
CA ARG A 71 14.93 8.12 -18.21
C ARG A 71 13.93 8.33 -19.32
N LYS A 72 14.42 8.51 -20.55
CA LYS A 72 13.56 8.65 -21.74
C LYS A 72 13.15 7.26 -22.25
N VAL A 73 11.86 6.93 -22.19
CA VAL A 73 11.26 5.69 -22.70
C VAL A 73 10.11 6.09 -23.63
N ASP A 74 10.12 5.59 -24.87
CA ASP A 74 9.13 5.92 -25.91
C ASP A 74 8.87 7.43 -26.07
N GLY A 75 9.95 8.23 -25.99
CA GLY A 75 9.90 9.69 -26.13
C GLY A 75 9.45 10.45 -24.88
N LYS A 76 9.05 9.77 -23.80
CA LYS A 76 8.60 10.37 -22.53
C LYS A 76 9.62 10.17 -21.42
N LEU A 77 9.70 11.12 -20.49
CA LEU A 77 10.46 10.94 -19.25
C LEU A 77 9.65 10.08 -18.28
N VAL A 78 10.23 8.97 -17.83
CA VAL A 78 9.62 8.05 -16.86
C VAL A 78 10.60 7.79 -15.70
N PRO A 79 10.13 7.70 -14.46
CA PRO A 79 10.98 7.34 -13.32
C PRO A 79 11.28 5.84 -13.38
N VAL A 80 12.57 5.48 -13.37
CA VAL A 80 13.06 4.10 -13.35
C VAL A 80 13.79 3.87 -12.04
N ALA A 81 13.36 2.86 -11.26
CA ALA A 81 13.99 2.54 -9.99
C ALA A 81 15.47 2.16 -10.20
N LEU A 82 16.36 2.77 -9.42
CA LEU A 82 17.75 2.35 -9.31
C LEU A 82 17.76 1.01 -8.57
N LYS A 83 18.48 0.04 -9.15
CA LYS A 83 18.72 -1.25 -8.50
C LYS A 83 19.70 -1.10 -7.34
#